data_AF-A0A4Z1B1V2-F1
#
_entry.id   AF-A0A4Z1B1V2-F1
#
_cell.length_a   1.000
_cell.length_b   1.000
_cell.length_c   1.000
_cell.angle_alpha   90.00
_cell.angle_beta   90.00
_cell.angle_gamma   90.00
#
_symmetry.space_group_name_H-M   'P 1'
#
loop_
_entity.id
_entity.type
_entity.pdbx_description
1 polymer ?
#
loop_
_entity_poly.entity_id
_entity_poly.type
_entity_poly.pdbx_seq_one_letter_code
_entity_poly.pdbx_strand_id
1 'polypeptide(L)'
;MKNFLIFSFFLFSFLVNAQEGYPTPPKSANRLFYIQHNENKNTFVYDAIFSSKDILDEVNPVDIYRILYAEDGSKKPLTSIQKKLAYGLDIKKIDKNVYQLSLVSYPKQKLTLKLDQQKNPIVQTTVNNKLITLNRVFLKQKKGTTGISVKLDYILFYGKDKNGKSLHEKIVL
;
A
#
# COMPACT_ATOMS: atom_id res chain seq x y z
N MET A 1 -7.00 36.15 -44.25
CA MET A 1 -7.33 34.74 -43.96
C MET A 1 -6.69 34.37 -42.64
N LYS A 2 -7.48 34.11 -41.60
CA LYS A 2 -7.01 33.96 -40.21
C LYS A 2 -6.86 32.46 -39.95
N ASN A 3 -5.63 31.93 -40.00
CA ASN A 3 -5.37 30.52 -39.79
C ASN A 3 -5.52 30.20 -38.30
N PHE A 4 -6.55 29.43 -37.96
CA PHE A 4 -6.79 28.93 -36.62
C PHE A 4 -5.94 27.67 -36.43
N LEU A 5 -4.84 27.80 -35.68
CA LEU A 5 -4.02 26.66 -35.27
C LEU A 5 -4.73 25.93 -34.14
N ILE A 6 -5.42 24.83 -34.46
CA ILE A 6 -5.97 23.89 -33.48
C ILE A 6 -4.80 23.05 -32.97
N PHE A 7 -4.30 23.38 -31.78
CA PHE A 7 -3.43 22.49 -31.01
C PHE A 7 -4.29 21.34 -30.46
N SER A 8 -4.33 20.22 -31.18
CA SER A 8 -4.89 18.98 -30.67
C SER A 8 -3.96 18.42 -29.61
N PHE A 9 -4.27 18.71 -28.34
CA PHE A 9 -3.56 18.14 -27.19
C PHE A 9 -4.02 16.69 -27.02
N PHE A 10 -3.40 15.77 -27.75
CA PHE A 10 -3.59 14.34 -27.54
C PHE A 10 -2.95 13.97 -26.20
N LEU A 11 -3.76 14.01 -25.12
CA LEU A 11 -3.37 13.52 -23.80
C LEU A 11 -3.32 11.99 -23.86
N PHE A 12 -2.22 11.45 -24.36
CA PHE A 12 -1.97 10.01 -24.36
C PHE A 12 -1.81 9.57 -22.90
N SER A 13 -2.91 9.12 -22.30
CA SER A 13 -2.92 8.48 -21.00
C SER A 13 -2.24 7.12 -21.17
N PHE A 14 -0.90 7.09 -21.12
CA PHE A 14 -0.17 5.84 -20.98
C PHE A 14 -0.61 5.22 -19.65
N LEU A 15 -1.61 4.33 -19.69
CA LEU A 15 -1.93 3.42 -18.61
C LEU A 15 -0.75 2.45 -18.51
N VAL A 16 0.31 2.89 -17.82
CA VAL A 16 1.36 1.99 -17.36
C VAL A 16 0.70 1.11 -16.29
N ASN A 17 0.25 -0.07 -16.69
CA ASN A 17 -0.11 -1.13 -15.75
C ASN A 17 1.18 -1.67 -15.13
N ALA A 18 1.82 -0.89 -14.26
CA ALA A 18 3.07 -1.24 -13.59
C ALA A 18 3.02 -2.58 -12.82
N GLN A 19 1.81 -3.12 -12.65
CA GLN A 19 1.48 -4.29 -11.84
C GLN A 19 0.66 -5.34 -12.63
N GLU A 20 0.70 -5.29 -13.97
CA GLU A 20 0.09 -6.33 -14.81
C GLU A 20 0.74 -7.70 -14.54
N GLY A 21 -0.08 -8.75 -14.43
CA GLY A 21 0.42 -10.11 -14.17
C GLY A 21 0.95 -10.35 -12.75
N TYR A 22 0.73 -9.44 -11.80
CA TYR A 22 1.00 -9.67 -10.39
C TYR A 22 -0.16 -10.43 -9.73
N PRO A 23 0.16 -11.38 -8.83
CA PRO A 23 -0.85 -12.14 -8.11
C PRO A 23 -1.60 -11.25 -7.12
N THR A 24 -2.85 -11.58 -6.85
CA THR A 24 -3.62 -10.98 -5.77
C THR A 24 -3.64 -11.95 -4.58
N PRO A 25 -3.27 -11.50 -3.35
CA PRO A 25 -3.33 -12.36 -2.18
C PRO A 25 -4.76 -12.84 -1.92
N PRO A 26 -4.97 -14.08 -1.41
CA PRO A 26 -6.31 -14.60 -1.10
C PRO A 26 -7.07 -13.62 -0.21
N LYS A 27 -8.37 -13.43 -0.44
CA LYS A 27 -9.19 -12.49 0.36
C LYS A 27 -9.14 -12.86 1.85
N SER A 28 -9.19 -11.84 2.70
CA SER A 28 -9.28 -11.96 4.17
C SER A 28 -10.21 -10.85 4.66
N ALA A 29 -11.07 -11.15 5.62
CA ALA A 29 -11.93 -10.14 6.26
C ALA A 29 -11.11 -9.11 7.04
N ASN A 30 -9.89 -9.46 7.43
CA ASN A 30 -8.99 -8.60 8.19
C ASN A 30 -7.99 -7.86 7.29
N ARG A 31 -8.05 -8.06 5.97
CA ARG A 31 -7.11 -7.47 5.00
C ARG A 31 -7.14 -5.94 5.06
N LEU A 32 -6.03 -5.33 5.45
CA LEU A 32 -5.87 -3.89 5.40
C LEU A 32 -5.43 -3.45 4.01
N PHE A 33 -4.27 -3.95 3.57
CA PHE A 33 -3.70 -3.71 2.25
C PHE A 33 -2.57 -4.71 1.99
N TYR A 34 -1.95 -4.63 0.82
CA TYR A 34 -0.70 -5.34 0.54
C TYR A 34 0.24 -4.50 -0.31
N ILE A 35 1.53 -4.81 -0.22
CA ILE A 35 2.61 -4.18 -0.96
C ILE A 35 3.24 -5.20 -1.90
N GLN A 36 3.46 -4.78 -3.15
CA GLN A 36 4.31 -5.47 -4.12
C GLN A 36 5.36 -4.49 -4.64
N HIS A 37 6.39 -5.00 -5.31
CA HIS A 37 7.47 -4.20 -5.88
C HIS A 37 7.96 -4.81 -7.19
N ASN A 38 8.77 -4.08 -7.95
CA ASN A 38 9.16 -4.49 -9.30
C ASN A 38 10.28 -5.55 -9.39
N GLU A 39 10.95 -5.88 -8.29
CA GLU A 39 12.08 -6.83 -8.34
C GLU A 39 11.61 -8.29 -8.40
N ASN A 40 10.46 -8.60 -7.79
CA ASN A 40 9.82 -9.91 -7.90
C ASN A 40 8.33 -9.82 -7.56
N LYS A 41 7.61 -10.94 -7.70
CA LYS A 41 6.16 -11.01 -7.47
C LYS A 41 5.76 -11.30 -6.01
N ASN A 42 6.70 -11.38 -5.09
CA ASN A 42 6.39 -11.61 -3.67
C ASN A 42 5.52 -10.49 -3.14
N THR A 43 4.58 -10.86 -2.27
CA THR A 43 3.57 -9.93 -1.76
C THR A 43 3.67 -9.82 -0.27
N PHE A 44 3.78 -8.59 0.25
CA PHE A 44 3.77 -8.30 1.67
C PHE A 44 2.36 -7.91 2.08
N VAL A 45 1.74 -8.67 2.95
CA VAL A 45 0.32 -8.55 3.31
C VAL A 45 0.22 -8.04 4.74
N TYR A 46 -0.75 -7.15 4.95
CA TYR A 46 -1.02 -6.49 6.22
C TYR A 46 -2.47 -6.80 6.58
N ASP A 47 -2.67 -7.63 7.59
CA ASP A 47 -3.98 -7.99 8.13
C ASP A 47 -4.11 -7.41 9.53
N ALA A 48 -5.31 -6.97 9.92
CA ALA A 48 -5.60 -6.48 11.25
C ALA A 48 -5.63 -7.63 12.27
N ILE A 49 -5.14 -7.35 13.48
CA ILE A 49 -5.28 -8.22 14.64
C ILE A 49 -6.33 -7.64 15.58
N PHE A 50 -7.26 -8.48 16.01
CA PHE A 50 -8.29 -8.15 16.97
C PHE A 50 -8.03 -8.90 18.28
N SER A 51 -8.08 -8.19 19.41
CA SER A 51 -8.03 -8.82 20.74
C SER A 51 -9.39 -9.38 21.15
N SER A 52 -10.46 -8.78 20.65
CA SER A 52 -11.84 -9.27 20.79
C SER A 52 -12.71 -8.67 19.67
N LYS A 53 -13.99 -9.06 19.63
CA LYS A 53 -14.94 -8.53 18.64
C LYS A 53 -14.92 -6.99 18.62
N ASP A 54 -14.71 -6.43 17.43
CA ASP A 54 -14.66 -4.99 17.16
C ASP A 54 -13.61 -4.20 17.97
N ILE A 55 -12.61 -4.88 18.55
CA ILE A 55 -11.50 -4.26 19.29
C ILE A 55 -10.17 -4.73 18.69
N LEU A 56 -9.45 -3.79 18.08
CA LEU A 56 -8.10 -4.01 17.56
C LEU A 56 -7.13 -4.23 18.71
N ASP A 57 -6.19 -5.14 18.52
CA ASP A 57 -5.13 -5.39 19.50
C ASP A 57 -4.32 -4.11 19.78
N GLU A 58 -4.17 -3.74 21.05
CA GLU A 58 -3.57 -2.47 21.42
C GLU A 58 -2.04 -2.45 21.30
N VAL A 59 -1.41 -3.62 21.36
CA VAL A 59 0.04 -3.77 21.33
C VAL A 59 0.53 -3.98 19.91
N ASN A 60 -0.14 -4.86 19.17
CA ASN A 60 0.21 -5.25 17.81
C ASN A 60 -1.06 -5.33 16.94
N PRO A 61 -1.62 -4.20 16.48
CA PRO A 61 -2.88 -4.18 15.72
C PRO A 61 -2.77 -4.71 14.29
N VAL A 62 -1.56 -5.05 13.82
CA VAL A 62 -1.28 -5.45 12.43
C VAL A 62 -0.35 -6.65 12.39
N ASP A 63 -0.79 -7.73 11.75
CA ASP A 63 0.06 -8.84 11.34
C ASP A 63 0.66 -8.56 9.96
N ILE A 64 1.96 -8.79 9.81
CA ILE A 64 2.68 -8.56 8.57
C ILE A 64 3.42 -9.83 8.16
N TYR A 65 3.03 -10.37 7.00
CA TYR A 65 3.62 -11.57 6.43
C TYR A 65 3.88 -11.41 4.93
N ARG A 66 4.71 -12.29 4.37
CA ARG A 66 5.00 -12.35 2.94
C ARG A 66 4.44 -13.62 2.32
N ILE A 67 3.96 -13.52 1.09
CA ILE A 67 3.57 -14.64 0.24
C ILE A 67 4.60 -14.75 -0.89
N LEU A 68 5.25 -15.92 -1.00
CA LEU A 68 6.36 -16.16 -1.92
C LEU A 68 5.91 -16.56 -3.32
N TYR A 69 5.18 -15.68 -4.00
CA TYR A 69 4.67 -15.99 -5.35
C TYR A 69 5.74 -16.12 -6.43
N ALA A 70 6.97 -15.65 -6.19
CA ALA A 70 8.09 -15.93 -7.09
C ALA A 70 8.68 -17.33 -6.88
N GLU A 71 8.21 -18.06 -5.86
CA GLU A 71 8.67 -19.38 -5.46
C GLU A 71 7.45 -20.33 -5.39
N ASP A 72 7.06 -20.78 -4.20
CA ASP A 72 6.04 -21.81 -3.94
C ASP A 72 4.68 -21.25 -3.48
N GLY A 73 4.55 -19.92 -3.34
CA GLY A 73 3.35 -19.27 -2.80
C GLY A 73 3.17 -19.44 -1.28
N SER A 74 4.18 -19.94 -0.57
CA SER A 74 4.11 -20.11 0.89
C SER A 74 3.98 -18.77 1.63
N LYS A 75 3.26 -18.80 2.75
CA LYS A 75 3.19 -17.68 3.69
C LYS A 75 4.35 -17.78 4.68
N LYS A 76 5.15 -16.72 4.82
CA LYS A 76 6.23 -16.63 5.80
C LYS A 76 6.15 -15.32 6.58
N PRO A 77 6.58 -15.28 7.85
CA PRO A 77 6.74 -14.01 8.54
C PRO A 77 7.80 -13.14 7.85
N LEU A 78 7.78 -11.83 8.14
CA LEU A 78 8.88 -10.96 7.76
C LEU A 78 10.16 -11.37 8.50
N THR A 79 11.29 -11.39 7.78
CA THR A 79 12.60 -11.51 8.41
C THR A 79 12.94 -10.24 9.19
N SER A 80 13.85 -10.32 10.17
CA SER A 80 14.28 -9.16 10.97
C SER A 80 14.82 -8.01 10.11
N ILE A 81 15.45 -8.32 8.98
CA ILE A 81 15.92 -7.33 8.00
C ILE A 81 14.72 -6.68 7.32
N GLN A 82 13.74 -7.45 6.82
CA GLN A 82 12.54 -6.91 6.17
C GLN A 82 11.72 -6.01 7.10
N LYS A 83 11.61 -6.36 8.39
CA LYS A 83 10.98 -5.53 9.42
C LYS A 83 11.68 -4.17 9.59
N LYS A 84 12.99 -4.11 9.44
CA LYS A 84 13.79 -2.88 9.56
C LYS A 84 13.91 -2.09 8.25
N LEU A 85 13.38 -2.62 7.14
CA LEU A 85 13.48 -2.03 5.80
C LEU A 85 12.09 -1.62 5.27
N ALA A 86 11.79 -1.91 3.99
CA ALA A 86 10.70 -1.26 3.28
C ALA A 86 9.28 -1.74 3.62
N TYR A 87 9.16 -2.80 4.39
CA TYR A 87 7.88 -3.47 4.64
C TYR A 87 7.53 -3.54 6.14
N GLY A 88 8.37 -2.95 7.00
CA GLY A 88 8.01 -2.72 8.40
C GLY A 88 7.06 -1.54 8.55
N LEU A 89 6.27 -1.56 9.61
CA LEU A 89 5.47 -0.42 10.05
C LEU A 89 6.03 0.11 11.37
N ASP A 90 6.11 1.42 11.47
CA ASP A 90 6.01 2.14 12.72
C ASP A 90 4.52 2.37 13.03
N ILE A 91 4.09 2.06 14.24
CA ILE A 91 2.69 2.05 14.66
C ILE A 91 2.55 2.88 15.93
N LYS A 92 1.68 3.89 15.87
CA LYS A 92 1.35 4.75 17.00
C LYS A 92 -0.15 4.73 17.26
N LYS A 93 -0.56 4.36 18.48
CA LYS A 93 -1.96 4.49 18.93
C LYS A 93 -2.33 5.97 18.99
N ILE A 94 -3.47 6.33 18.40
CA ILE A 94 -4.02 7.69 18.41
C ILE A 94 -5.30 7.74 19.25
N ASP A 95 -6.14 6.72 19.13
CA ASP A 95 -7.39 6.57 19.89
C ASP A 95 -7.77 5.07 19.96
N LYS A 96 -8.89 4.74 20.61
CA LYS A 96 -9.50 3.42 20.58
C LYS A 96 -9.77 3.00 19.13
N ASN A 97 -9.19 1.86 18.75
CA ASN A 97 -9.26 1.33 17.38
C ASN A 97 -8.74 2.30 16.29
N VAL A 98 -7.92 3.30 16.64
CA VAL A 98 -7.34 4.22 15.66
C VAL A 98 -5.83 4.26 15.86
N TYR A 99 -5.11 3.87 14.81
CA TYR A 99 -3.65 3.81 14.82
C TYR A 99 -3.10 4.56 13.61
N GLN A 100 -2.09 5.37 13.84
CA GLN A 100 -1.28 5.94 12.78
C GLN A 100 -0.19 4.94 12.42
N LEU A 101 -0.12 4.58 11.15
CA LEU A 101 0.92 3.71 10.60
C LEU A 101 1.85 4.53 9.71
N SER A 102 3.11 4.12 9.64
CA SER A 102 4.10 4.68 8.71
C SER A 102 5.00 3.56 8.24
N LEU A 103 5.21 3.45 6.94
CA LEU A 103 6.23 2.52 6.42
C LEU A 103 7.59 3.01 6.89
N VAL A 104 8.41 2.10 7.43
CA VAL A 104 9.76 2.43 7.92
C VAL A 104 10.61 3.05 6.80
N SER A 105 10.45 2.60 5.55
CA SER A 105 11.13 3.18 4.38
C SER A 105 10.59 4.52 3.90
N TYR A 106 9.35 4.87 4.25
CA TYR A 106 8.71 6.09 3.77
C TYR A 106 7.83 6.74 4.84
N PRO A 107 8.42 7.18 5.96
CA PRO A 107 7.67 7.65 7.12
C PRO A 107 6.93 8.98 6.88
N LYS A 108 7.21 9.66 5.76
CA LYS A 108 6.52 10.87 5.33
C LYS A 108 5.06 10.61 4.95
N GLN A 109 4.75 9.42 4.42
CA GLN A 109 3.36 9.06 4.13
C GLN A 109 2.71 8.46 5.37
N LYS A 110 1.74 9.19 5.93
CA LYS A 110 0.97 8.70 7.07
C LYS A 110 -0.23 7.90 6.60
N LEU A 111 -0.43 6.74 7.22
CA LEU A 111 -1.60 5.90 7.03
C LEU A 111 -2.39 5.87 8.34
N THR A 112 -3.70 5.70 8.26
CA THR A 112 -4.58 5.62 9.44
C THR A 112 -5.35 4.32 9.38
N LEU A 113 -5.02 3.39 10.27
CA LEU A 113 -5.81 2.20 10.55
C LEU A 113 -6.99 2.57 11.45
N LYS A 114 -8.20 2.17 11.04
CA LYS A 114 -9.41 2.27 11.86
C LYS A 114 -10.44 1.22 11.46
N LEU A 115 -11.55 1.16 12.21
CA LEU A 115 -12.74 0.42 11.78
C LEU A 115 -13.69 1.34 11.01
N ASP A 116 -14.31 0.81 9.95
CA ASP A 116 -15.39 1.50 9.23
C ASP A 116 -16.73 1.42 9.98
N GLN A 117 -17.80 1.93 9.37
CA GLN A 117 -19.14 1.92 9.96
C GLN A 117 -19.67 0.49 10.17
N GLN A 118 -19.23 -0.46 9.34
CA GLN A 118 -19.57 -1.88 9.38
C GLN A 118 -18.60 -2.70 10.24
N LYS A 119 -17.70 -2.03 10.98
CA LYS A 119 -16.67 -2.64 11.83
C LYS A 119 -15.59 -3.42 11.08
N ASN A 120 -15.48 -3.25 9.76
CA ASN A 120 -14.36 -3.81 9.01
C ASN A 120 -13.10 -2.97 9.25
N PRO A 121 -11.93 -3.58 9.37
CA PRO A 121 -10.69 -2.84 9.50
C PRO A 121 -10.28 -2.26 8.13
N ILE A 122 -9.95 -0.98 8.12
CA ILE A 122 -9.53 -0.26 6.91
C ILE A 122 -8.29 0.58 7.20
N VAL A 123 -7.50 0.83 6.16
CA VAL A 123 -6.42 1.81 6.19
C VAL A 123 -6.74 2.95 5.23
N GLN A 124 -6.66 4.19 5.72
CA GLN A 124 -6.84 5.38 4.90
C GLN A 124 -5.56 6.21 4.82
N THR A 125 -5.37 6.91 3.71
CA THR A 125 -4.26 7.83 3.54
C THR A 125 -4.62 8.95 2.56
N THR A 126 -3.93 10.09 2.67
CA THR A 126 -4.11 11.20 1.73
C THR A 126 -2.90 11.28 0.81
N VAL A 127 -3.12 11.15 -0.50
CA VAL A 127 -2.09 11.29 -1.53
C VAL A 127 -2.59 12.31 -2.55
N ASN A 128 -1.76 13.30 -2.89
CA ASN A 128 -2.13 14.38 -3.81
C ASN A 128 -3.48 15.04 -3.46
N ASN A 129 -3.67 15.31 -2.17
CA ASN A 129 -4.89 15.89 -1.59
C ASN A 129 -6.17 15.06 -1.76
N LYS A 130 -6.05 13.77 -2.11
CA LYS A 130 -7.17 12.84 -2.20
C LYS A 130 -7.09 11.80 -1.10
N LEU A 131 -8.17 11.66 -0.34
CA LEU A 131 -8.32 10.61 0.66
C LEU A 131 -8.62 9.27 -0.04
N ILE A 132 -7.82 8.26 0.27
CA ILE A 132 -7.88 6.92 -0.31
C ILE A 132 -8.09 5.92 0.82
N THR A 133 -9.14 5.11 0.75
CA THR A 133 -9.20 3.83 1.47
C THR A 133 -8.35 2.82 0.71
N LEU A 134 -7.21 2.48 1.28
CA LEU A 134 -6.11 1.78 0.63
C LEU A 134 -6.42 0.29 0.49
N ASN A 135 -6.16 -0.26 -0.70
CA ASN A 135 -6.24 -1.71 -0.96
C ASN A 135 -4.86 -2.30 -1.26
N ARG A 136 -4.01 -1.54 -1.97
CA ARG A 136 -2.73 -2.02 -2.47
C ARG A 136 -1.76 -0.87 -2.70
N VAL A 137 -0.48 -1.17 -2.51
CA VAL A 137 0.64 -0.28 -2.86
C VAL A 137 1.60 -1.02 -3.78
N PHE A 138 2.16 -0.30 -4.75
CA PHE A 138 3.27 -0.78 -5.56
C PHE A 138 4.48 0.11 -5.39
N LEU A 139 5.63 -0.49 -5.08
CA LEU A 139 6.90 0.21 -4.93
C LEU A 139 7.75 -0.01 -6.17
N LYS A 140 8.08 1.07 -6.89
CA LYS A 140 9.09 1.02 -7.94
C LYS A 140 10.45 1.33 -7.32
N GLN A 141 11.28 0.31 -7.17
CA GLN A 141 12.66 0.37 -6.70
C GLN A 141 13.60 0.75 -7.85
N LYS A 142 14.66 1.50 -7.52
CA LYS A 142 15.71 1.86 -8.48
C LYS A 142 16.53 0.63 -8.85
N LYS A 143 16.82 0.46 -10.15
CA LYS A 143 17.74 -0.58 -10.63
C LYS A 143 19.10 -0.45 -9.93
N GLY A 144 19.67 -1.57 -9.50
CA GLY A 144 20.96 -1.60 -8.81
C GLY A 144 20.91 -1.26 -7.31
N THR A 145 19.72 -1.12 -6.72
CA THR A 145 19.60 -1.07 -5.25
C THR A 145 19.52 -2.48 -4.69
N THR A 146 20.58 -2.91 -4.00
CA THR A 146 20.60 -4.17 -3.23
C THR A 146 20.91 -3.86 -1.77
N GLY A 147 20.32 -4.61 -0.84
CA GLY A 147 20.61 -4.49 0.59
C GLY A 147 19.77 -3.46 1.37
N ILE A 148 20.42 -2.73 2.29
CA ILE A 148 19.82 -1.98 3.41
C ILE A 148 19.20 -0.63 2.98
N SER A 149 19.50 -0.12 1.78
CA SER A 149 19.03 1.19 1.30
C SER A 149 18.23 1.06 0.01
N VAL A 150 17.02 0.52 0.12
CA VAL A 150 16.04 0.49 -0.97
C VAL A 150 15.68 1.93 -1.36
N LYS A 151 16.18 2.40 -2.51
CA LYS A 151 15.77 3.69 -3.09
C LYS A 151 14.60 3.43 -4.04
N LEU A 152 13.60 4.30 -3.97
CA LEU A 152 12.39 4.21 -4.79
C LEU A 152 12.44 5.29 -5.88
N ASP A 153 11.97 4.94 -7.08
CA ASP A 153 11.66 5.90 -8.16
C ASP A 153 10.26 6.50 -7.94
N TYR A 154 9.30 5.65 -7.60
CA TYR A 154 7.93 6.09 -7.31
C TYR A 154 7.16 5.06 -6.48
N ILE A 155 6.06 5.52 -5.90
CA ILE A 155 5.07 4.71 -5.20
C ILE A 155 3.72 4.90 -5.88
N LEU A 156 3.01 3.80 -6.13
CA LEU A 156 1.61 3.82 -6.56
C LEU A 156 0.71 3.35 -5.42
N PHE A 157 -0.32 4.13 -5.13
CA PHE A 157 -1.36 3.82 -4.16
C PHE A 157 -2.62 3.48 -4.92
N TYR A 158 -3.25 2.35 -4.58
CA TYR A 158 -4.50 1.90 -5.17
C TYR A 158 -5.54 1.70 -4.08
N GLY A 159 -6.76 2.17 -4.32
CA GLY A 159 -7.82 2.08 -3.35
C GLY A 159 -9.14 2.59 -3.87
N LYS A 160 -9.97 3.05 -2.94
CA LYS A 160 -11.27 3.67 -3.24
C LYS A 160 -11.34 5.06 -2.64
N ASP A 161 -12.04 5.97 -3.32
CA ASP A 161 -12.40 7.26 -2.77
C ASP A 161 -13.56 7.15 -1.76
N LYS A 162 -14.00 8.30 -1.22
CA LYS A 162 -15.12 8.37 -0.26
C LYS A 162 -16.45 7.85 -0.81
N ASN A 163 -16.62 7.79 -2.14
CA ASN A 163 -17.82 7.31 -2.81
C ASN A 163 -17.69 5.83 -3.21
N GLY A 164 -16.57 5.17 -2.87
CA GLY A 164 -16.30 3.79 -3.23
C GLY A 164 -15.76 3.59 -4.66
N LYS A 165 -15.49 4.67 -5.41
CA LYS A 165 -14.95 4.59 -6.77
C LYS A 165 -13.45 4.27 -6.71
N SER A 166 -13.01 3.36 -7.57
CA SER A 166 -11.59 3.02 -7.70
C SER A 166 -10.75 4.26 -8.02
N LEU A 167 -9.70 4.46 -7.24
CA LEU A 167 -8.76 5.57 -7.34
C LEU A 167 -7.34 5.03 -7.24
N HIS A 168 -6.43 5.62 -8.02
CA HIS A 168 -5.01 5.38 -7.87
C HIS A 168 -4.25 6.70 -7.91
N GLU A 169 -3.17 6.79 -7.14
CA GLU A 169 -2.32 7.98 -7.05
C GLU A 169 -0.85 7.59 -7.08
N LYS A 170 -0.02 8.50 -7.59
CA LYS A 170 1.43 8.29 -7.73
C LYS A 170 2.20 9.37 -6.97
N ILE A 171 3.24 8.95 -6.26
CA ILE A 171 4.28 9.82 -5.71
C ILE A 171 5.59 9.49 -6.41
N VAL A 172 6.27 10.48 -6.98
CA VAL A 172 7.63 10.37 -7.53
C VAL A 172 8.63 10.83 -6.47
N LEU A 173 9.77 10.14 -6.35
CA LEU A 173 10.76 10.31 -5.29
C LEU A 173 12.16 10.68 -5.79
#